data_AF-A0A7K1BCL5-F1
#
_entry.id   AF-A0A7K1BCL5-F1
#
_cell.length_a   1.000
_cell.length_b   1.000
_cell.length_c   1.000
_cell.angle_alpha   90.00
_cell.angle_beta   90.00
_cell.angle_gamma   90.00
#
_symmetry.space_group_name_H-M   'P 1'
#
loop_
_entity.id
_entity.type
_entity.pdbx_description
1 polymer ?
#
loop_
_entity_poly.entity_id
_entity_poly.type
_entity_poly.pdbx_seq_one_letter_code
_entity_poly.pdbx_strand_id
1 'polypeptide(L)'
;MSDGDWRLMGQERYLADAVLTWATWRPVKPGWDHDHCAFCQAEISDRPIDEHTAYNAAWVTSPDQANWICPVCFADFQVRFRWNVAQAE
;
A
#
# COMPACT_ATOMS: atom_id res chain seq x y z
N MET A 1 -18.76 -3.39 14.66
CA MET A 1 -18.33 -4.78 14.40
C MET A 1 -17.38 -4.69 13.22
N SER A 2 -16.18 -5.27 13.30
CA SER A 2 -15.35 -5.44 12.11
C SER A 2 -16.11 -6.36 11.16
N ASP A 3 -16.17 -6.05 9.86
CA ASP A 3 -16.92 -6.83 8.85
C ASP A 3 -16.34 -8.24 8.59
N GLY A 4 -15.52 -8.77 9.52
CA GLY A 4 -14.91 -10.10 9.44
C GLY A 4 -13.68 -10.20 8.53
N ASP A 5 -13.35 -9.17 7.74
CA ASP A 5 -12.14 -9.17 6.91
C ASP A 5 -10.89 -9.06 7.80
N TRP A 6 -10.06 -10.10 7.78
CA TRP A 6 -8.84 -10.22 8.58
C TRP A 6 -7.78 -9.16 8.25
N ARG A 7 -7.88 -8.51 7.08
CA ARG A 7 -6.97 -7.44 6.66
C ARG A 7 -7.22 -6.12 7.40
N LEU A 8 -8.39 -5.97 8.02
CA LEU A 8 -8.81 -4.76 8.72
C LEU A 8 -8.46 -4.81 10.21
N MET A 9 -7.37 -4.15 10.57
CA MET A 9 -6.73 -4.15 11.89
C MET A 9 -6.66 -2.74 12.50
N GLY A 10 -7.48 -1.79 12.01
CA GLY A 10 -7.54 -0.41 12.50
C GLY A 10 -6.81 0.61 11.63
N GLN A 11 -6.55 0.26 10.37
CA GLN A 11 -5.96 1.14 9.36
C GLN A 11 -6.76 2.43 9.19
N GLU A 12 -8.07 2.43 9.47
CA GLU A 12 -8.94 3.61 9.37
C GLU A 12 -8.39 4.81 10.16
N ARG A 13 -7.57 4.57 11.20
CA ARG A 13 -6.94 5.64 12.01
C ARG A 13 -5.91 6.48 11.24
N TYR A 14 -5.33 5.94 10.17
CA TYR A 14 -4.23 6.59 9.45
C TYR A 14 -4.35 6.54 7.93
N LEU A 15 -5.25 5.71 7.39
CA LEU A 15 -5.50 5.60 5.94
C LEU A 15 -6.85 6.16 5.51
N ALA A 16 -7.76 6.55 6.41
CA ALA A 16 -9.02 7.16 6.00
C ALA A 16 -8.79 8.52 5.31
N ASP A 17 -9.46 8.74 4.19
CA ASP A 17 -9.37 9.94 3.33
C ASP A 17 -7.96 10.23 2.77
N ALA A 18 -7.01 9.29 2.92
CA ALA A 18 -5.64 9.48 2.47
C ALA A 18 -5.54 9.72 0.96
N VAL A 19 -4.57 10.54 0.56
CA VAL A 19 -4.20 10.74 -0.84
C VAL A 19 -3.16 9.69 -1.20
N LEU A 20 -3.44 8.90 -2.24
CA LEU A 20 -2.56 7.86 -2.74
C LEU A 20 -2.05 8.21 -4.13
N THR A 21 -0.81 7.82 -4.41
CA THR A 21 -0.23 7.85 -5.76
C THR A 21 0.30 6.47 -6.13
N TRP A 22 0.34 6.16 -7.42
CA TRP A 22 0.96 4.94 -7.91
C TRP A 22 2.47 5.14 -8.02
N ALA A 23 3.25 4.26 -7.39
CA ALA A 23 4.70 4.37 -7.36
C ALA A 23 5.36 3.00 -7.59
N THR A 24 6.49 3.02 -8.30
CA THR A 24 7.44 1.89 -8.28
C THR A 24 8.26 1.98 -7.00
N TRP A 25 8.34 0.89 -6.26
CA TRP A 25 9.11 0.85 -5.02
C TRP A 25 10.59 1.05 -5.28
N ARG A 26 11.23 1.83 -4.42
CA ARG A 26 12.68 2.03 -4.40
C ARG A 26 13.12 2.18 -2.95
N PRO A 27 14.33 1.71 -2.61
CA PRO A 27 14.86 1.88 -1.26
C PRO A 27 15.06 3.37 -0.96
N VAL A 28 14.36 3.88 0.05
CA VAL A 28 14.47 5.29 0.48
C VAL A 28 15.72 5.53 1.33
N LYS A 29 16.30 4.48 1.91
CA LYS A 29 17.50 4.53 2.76
C LYS A 29 18.37 3.28 2.53
N PRO A 30 19.70 3.39 2.70
CA PRO A 30 20.59 2.23 2.62
C PRO A 30 20.16 1.12 3.60
N GLY A 31 20.09 -0.12 3.11
CA GLY A 31 19.71 -1.29 3.90
C GLY A 31 18.20 -1.54 4.02
N TRP A 32 17.35 -0.66 3.50
CA TRP A 32 15.93 -0.94 3.33
C TRP A 32 15.74 -1.75 2.05
N ASP A 33 15.14 -2.93 2.13
CA ASP A 33 15.11 -3.89 1.03
C ASP A 33 13.69 -4.24 0.56
N HIS A 34 12.65 -3.93 1.35
CA HIS A 34 11.24 -4.06 0.97
C HIS A 34 10.32 -3.25 1.90
N ASP A 35 9.07 -3.07 1.47
CA ASP A 35 7.94 -2.69 2.31
C ASP A 35 6.84 -3.76 2.24
N HIS A 36 5.83 -3.65 3.11
CA HIS A 36 4.67 -4.52 3.09
C HIS A 36 3.38 -3.74 2.87
N CYS A 37 2.43 -4.39 2.20
CA CYS A 37 1.07 -3.86 2.14
C CYS A 37 0.49 -3.71 3.56
N ALA A 38 -0.02 -2.53 3.88
CA ALA A 38 -0.63 -2.19 5.18
C ALA A 38 -1.86 -3.05 5.56
N PHE A 39 -2.36 -3.87 4.64
CA PHE A 39 -3.53 -4.72 4.79
C PHE A 39 -3.17 -6.20 4.80
N CYS A 40 -2.65 -6.73 3.69
CA CYS A 40 -2.41 -8.16 3.54
C CYS A 40 -0.95 -8.60 3.81
N GLN A 41 -0.06 -7.66 4.15
CA GLN A 41 1.37 -7.90 4.36
C GLN A 41 2.14 -8.43 3.13
N ALA A 42 1.53 -8.44 1.94
CA ALA A 42 2.23 -8.77 0.70
C ALA A 42 3.46 -7.86 0.53
N GLU A 43 4.60 -8.45 0.23
CA GLU A 43 5.87 -7.74 0.06
C GLU A 43 5.87 -6.90 -1.23
N ILE A 44 6.46 -5.71 -1.12
CA ILE A 44 6.63 -4.74 -2.19
C ILE A 44 8.10 -4.32 -2.21
N SER A 45 8.83 -4.64 -3.28
CA SER A 45 10.28 -4.35 -3.37
C SER A 45 10.74 -4.19 -4.82
N ASP A 46 12.01 -3.85 -5.05
CA ASP A 46 12.60 -3.76 -6.39
C ASP A 46 13.16 -5.11 -6.89
N ARG A 47 12.97 -6.19 -6.14
CA ARG A 47 13.41 -7.55 -6.50
C ARG A 47 12.52 -8.18 -7.57
N PRO A 48 12.99 -9.24 -8.27
CA PRO A 48 12.13 -10.01 -9.18
C PRO A 48 10.88 -10.54 -8.47
N ILE A 49 9.73 -10.50 -9.14
CA ILE A 49 8.50 -11.10 -8.63
C ILE A 49 8.69 -12.61 -8.49
N ASP A 50 8.39 -13.13 -7.30
CA ASP A 50 8.47 -14.55 -6.96
C ASP A 50 7.53 -14.91 -5.79
N GLU A 51 7.84 -15.98 -5.05
CA GLU A 51 7.04 -16.41 -3.90
C GLU A 51 7.18 -15.49 -2.68
N HIS A 52 8.22 -14.65 -2.63
CA HIS A 52 8.49 -13.71 -1.55
C HIS A 52 8.08 -12.28 -1.94
N THR A 53 8.44 -11.84 -3.16
CA THR A 53 8.12 -10.49 -3.66
C THR A 53 6.88 -10.52 -4.53
N ALA A 54 5.78 -9.94 -4.04
CA ALA A 54 4.49 -9.96 -4.73
C ALA A 54 4.29 -8.78 -5.70
N TYR A 55 4.93 -7.64 -5.46
CA TYR A 55 4.78 -6.43 -6.27
C TYR A 55 6.08 -5.60 -6.34
N ASN A 56 6.33 -4.97 -7.49
CA ASN A 56 7.37 -3.93 -7.62
C ASN A 56 6.81 -2.51 -7.64
N ALA A 57 5.51 -2.38 -7.82
CA ALA A 57 4.79 -1.11 -7.83
C ALA A 57 3.43 -1.29 -7.17
N ALA A 58 3.01 -0.26 -6.45
CA ALA A 58 1.80 -0.29 -5.65
C ALA A 58 1.33 1.15 -5.38
N TRP A 59 0.17 1.27 -4.74
CA TRP A 59 -0.29 2.56 -4.22
C TRP A 59 0.46 2.90 -2.96
N VAL A 60 0.80 4.17 -2.78
CA VAL A 60 1.47 4.65 -1.57
C VAL A 60 0.90 6.00 -1.15
N THR A 61 0.88 6.28 0.15
CA THR A 61 0.45 7.59 0.67
C THR A 61 1.33 8.71 0.13
N SER A 62 0.69 9.81 -0.27
CA SER A 62 1.36 11.02 -0.75
C SER A 62 1.19 12.15 0.26
N PRO A 63 2.22 12.99 0.48
CA PRO A 63 3.54 12.98 -0.18
C PRO A 63 4.60 12.12 0.55
N ASP A 64 4.27 11.52 1.69
CA ASP A 64 5.23 10.94 2.62
C ASP A 64 5.74 9.54 2.23
N GLN A 65 5.04 8.84 1.34
CA GLN A 65 5.32 7.47 0.94
C GLN A 65 5.43 6.49 2.13
N ALA A 66 4.68 6.75 3.21
CA ALA A 66 4.82 6.02 4.47
C ALA A 66 4.06 4.68 4.50
N ASN A 67 2.96 4.56 3.75
CA ASN A 67 2.13 3.36 3.77
C ASN A 67 1.87 2.85 2.36
N TRP A 68 2.30 1.62 2.09
CA TRP A 68 2.09 0.94 0.82
C TRP A 68 0.84 0.07 0.82
N ILE A 69 0.14 0.05 -0.30
CA ILE A 69 -1.13 -0.65 -0.50
C ILE A 69 -1.06 -1.35 -1.86
N CYS A 70 -1.05 -2.68 -1.84
CA CYS A 70 -1.01 -3.45 -3.08
C CYS A 70 -2.28 -3.20 -3.92
N PRO A 71 -2.25 -3.45 -5.24
CA PRO A 71 -3.37 -3.17 -6.15
C PRO A 71 -4.67 -3.85 -5.74
N VAL A 72 -4.58 -5.07 -5.21
CA VAL A 72 -5.74 -5.85 -4.75
C VAL A 72 -6.40 -5.18 -3.54
N CYS A 73 -5.62 -4.84 -2.50
CA CYS A 73 -6.16 -4.18 -1.32
C CYS A 73 -6.62 -2.75 -1.62
N PHE A 74 -6.00 -2.08 -2.60
CA PHE A 74 -6.50 -0.80 -3.08
C PHE A 74 -7.92 -0.95 -3.63
N ALA A 75 -8.12 -1.86 -4.58
CA ALA A 75 -9.41 -2.09 -5.22
C ALA A 75 -10.50 -2.48 -4.20
N ASP A 76 -10.18 -3.34 -3.24
CA ASP A 76 -11.12 -3.82 -2.24
C ASP A 76 -11.55 -2.74 -1.24
N PHE A 77 -10.65 -1.81 -0.91
CA PHE A 77 -10.84 -0.88 0.21
C PHE A 77 -10.98 0.59 -0.20
N GLN A 78 -10.78 0.95 -1.47
CA GLN A 78 -10.83 2.34 -1.95
C GLN A 78 -12.10 3.08 -1.51
N VAL A 79 -13.27 2.47 -1.70
CA VAL A 79 -14.56 3.08 -1.35
C VAL A 79 -14.69 3.23 0.17
N ARG A 80 -14.31 2.19 0.93
CA ARG A 80 -14.40 2.16 2.39
C ARG A 80 -13.52 3.23 3.03
N PHE A 81 -12.29 3.37 2.53
CA PHE A 81 -11.31 4.31 3.06
C PHE A 81 -11.41 5.69 2.41
N ARG A 82 -12.23 5.84 1.36
CA ARG A 82 -12.43 7.10 0.63
C ARG A 82 -11.10 7.67 0.12
N TRP A 83 -10.23 6.80 -0.39
CA TRP A 83 -8.94 7.22 -0.91
C TRP A 83 -9.08 8.13 -2.13
N ASN A 84 -8.31 9.21 -2.12
CA ASN A 84 -8.18 10.12 -3.24
C ASN A 84 -6.93 9.74 -4.03
N VAL A 85 -7.04 9.59 -5.35
CA VAL A 85 -5.88 9.32 -6.19
C VAL A 85 -5.31 10.63 -6.69
N ALA A 86 -4.03 10.89 -6.40
CA ALA A 86 -3.31 11.98 -7.03
C ALA A 86 -3.20 11.70 -8.53
N GLN A 87 -3.52 12.68 -9.38
CA GLN A 87 -3.28 12.54 -10.81
C GLN A 87 -1.77 12.43 -11.05
N ALA A 88 -1.36 11.47 -11.87
CA ALA A 88 0.00 11.45 -12.38
C ALA A 88 0.17 12.68 -13.28
N GLU A 89 1.15 13.53 -12.96
CA GLU A 89 1.63 14.58 -13.88
C GLU A 89 2.39 13.95 -15.06
#